data_AF-A0A378B8W9-F1
#
_entry.id   AF-A0A378B8W9-F1
#
_cell.length_a   1.000
_cell.length_b   1.000
_cell.length_c   1.000
_cell.angle_alpha   90.00
_cell.angle_beta   90.00
_cell.angle_gamma   90.00
#
_symmetry.space_group_name_H-M   'P 1'
#
loop_
_entity.id
_entity.type
_entity.pdbx_description
1 polymer ?
#
loop_
_entity_poly.entity_id
_entity_poly.type
_entity_poly.pdbx_seq_one_letter_code
_entity_poly.pdbx_strand_id
1 'polypeptide(L)'
;MSLIFWLLIFTVSIKYITFVMRADNAGEGGILTLMSLAGRNTSARMTSVLVILGLIGGSFFYGEVVITPAISVMSAIEGLEIIAPQLDTWIVPISIIVLTLLFVIQKHGTGMVGKLFAPIMLIWFLLLAVLGARSIYANPEVLQALNPYWAVHFFLQYKTVSFIALGAVVLSITGGGSAVRRYGPLRQTADPRCLVLRRAALVGAELFWPGRAAAEAPGSD
;
A
#
# COMPACT_ATOMS: atom_id res chain seq x y z
N MET A 1 14.99 -13.08 7.29
CA MET A 1 13.61 -13.42 7.70
C MET A 1 13.26 -12.93 9.10
N SER A 2 14.11 -13.15 10.12
CA SER A 2 13.86 -12.63 11.48
C SER A 2 13.63 -11.11 11.55
N LEU A 3 14.48 -10.32 10.87
CA LEU A 3 14.31 -8.85 10.85
C LEU A 3 12.96 -8.43 10.25
N ILE A 4 12.54 -9.02 9.13
CA ILE A 4 11.25 -8.71 8.50
C ILE A 4 10.11 -9.09 9.45
N PHE A 5 10.15 -10.30 10.01
CA PHE A 5 9.13 -10.80 10.93
C PHE A 5 8.92 -9.88 12.14
N TRP A 6 10.01 -9.56 12.85
CA TRP A 6 9.96 -8.69 14.02
C TRP A 6 9.62 -7.24 13.65
N LEU A 7 10.08 -6.75 12.49
CA LEU A 7 9.72 -5.42 12.04
C LEU A 7 8.23 -5.28 11.75
N LEU A 8 7.64 -6.26 11.08
CA LEU A 8 6.20 -6.26 10.80
C LEU A 8 5.41 -6.24 12.11
N ILE A 9 5.80 -7.10 13.06
CA ILE A 9 5.17 -7.16 14.38
C ILE A 9 5.31 -5.82 15.11
N PHE A 10 6.51 -5.24 15.16
CA PHE A 10 6.73 -3.97 15.86
C PHE A 10 6.06 -2.80 15.15
N THR A 11 6.18 -2.69 13.83
CA THR A 11 5.61 -1.58 13.04
C THR A 11 4.09 -1.57 13.15
N VAL A 12 3.44 -2.73 13.02
CA VAL A 12 1.99 -2.82 13.15
C VAL A 12 1.59 -2.66 14.61
N SER A 13 2.12 -3.47 15.53
CA SER A 13 1.65 -3.47 16.92
C SER A 13 1.95 -2.16 17.65
N ILE A 14 3.18 -1.64 17.56
CA ILE A 14 3.53 -0.40 18.27
C ILE A 14 2.77 0.77 17.64
N LYS A 15 2.80 0.96 16.32
CA LYS A 15 2.10 2.09 15.69
C LYS A 15 0.60 2.03 15.97
N TYR A 16 -0.04 0.87 15.81
CA TYR A 16 -1.48 0.75 15.98
C TYR A 16 -1.88 0.95 17.44
N ILE A 17 -1.22 0.27 18.39
CA ILE A 17 -1.55 0.41 19.81
C ILE A 17 -1.23 1.83 20.31
N THR A 18 -0.05 2.37 20.02
CA THR A 18 0.33 3.69 20.54
C THR A 18 -0.42 4.84 19.88
N PHE A 19 -0.81 4.74 18.61
CA PHE A 19 -1.51 5.82 17.92
C PHE A 19 -3.03 5.72 18.07
N VAL A 20 -3.62 4.53 17.89
CA VAL A 20 -5.08 4.34 17.99
C VAL A 20 -5.53 4.42 19.45
N MET A 21 -4.83 3.76 20.39
CA MET A 21 -5.27 3.75 21.80
C MET A 21 -4.90 5.03 22.57
N ARG A 22 -3.97 5.86 22.08
CA ARG A 22 -3.70 7.19 22.69
C ARG A 22 -4.48 8.33 22.04
N ALA A 23 -5.00 8.13 20.82
CA ALA A 23 -5.85 9.12 20.15
C ALA A 23 -7.34 8.97 20.52
N ASP A 24 -7.69 8.05 21.42
CA ASP A 24 -9.04 7.91 21.94
C ASP A 24 -9.30 8.96 23.03
N ASN A 25 -9.66 10.17 22.58
CA ASN A 25 -10.35 11.14 23.41
C ASN A 25 -11.85 10.97 23.16
N ALA A 26 -12.51 10.18 24.02
CA ALA A 26 -13.96 10.08 24.12
C ALA A 26 -14.70 9.72 22.81
N GLY A 27 -14.17 8.79 22.00
CA GLY A 27 -14.89 8.27 20.82
C GLY A 27 -14.93 9.20 19.60
N GLU A 28 -14.28 10.36 19.67
CA GLU A 28 -14.09 11.29 18.57
C GLU A 28 -12.62 11.23 18.06
N GLY A 29 -12.15 10.05 17.67
CA GLY A 29 -10.78 9.87 17.14
C GLY A 29 -10.70 10.03 15.62
N GLY A 30 -10.30 11.20 15.11
CA GLY A 30 -10.02 11.37 13.68
C GLY A 30 -9.55 12.76 13.24
N ILE A 31 -9.13 12.89 11.98
CA ILE A 31 -8.81 14.20 11.35
C ILE A 31 -10.00 15.19 11.44
N LEU A 32 -11.23 14.67 11.39
CA LEU A 32 -12.47 15.46 11.47
C LEU A 32 -12.71 16.04 12.87
N THR A 33 -12.21 15.38 13.91
CA THR A 33 -12.41 15.81 15.30
C THR A 33 -11.31 16.78 15.73
N LEU A 34 -10.09 16.61 15.20
CA LEU A 34 -9.04 17.65 15.27
C LEU A 34 -9.47 18.95 14.58
N MET A 35 -10.20 18.88 13.45
CA MET A 35 -10.82 20.07 12.83
C MET A 35 -11.87 20.72 13.74
N SER A 36 -12.72 19.93 14.40
CA SER A 36 -13.79 20.46 15.26
C SER A 36 -13.27 20.99 16.60
N LEU A 37 -12.14 20.48 17.10
CA LEU A 37 -11.49 20.89 18.35
C LEU A 37 -10.59 22.13 18.16
N ALA A 38 -10.06 22.36 16.95
CA ALA A 38 -9.20 23.49 16.62
C ALA A 38 -9.86 24.87 16.84
N GLY A 39 -11.20 24.95 16.88
CA GLY A 39 -11.93 26.19 17.11
C GLY A 39 -12.11 26.56 18.58
N ARG A 40 -11.80 25.66 19.52
CA ARG A 40 -12.29 25.77 20.91
C ARG A 40 -11.29 26.44 21.87
N ASN A 41 -9.99 26.41 21.57
CA ASN A 41 -8.95 26.91 22.49
C ASN A 41 -7.66 27.40 21.81
N THR A 42 -7.75 27.88 20.56
CA THR A 42 -6.59 28.17 19.71
C THR A 42 -6.74 29.53 19.02
N SER A 43 -5.63 30.25 18.82
CA SER A 43 -5.59 31.51 18.07
C SER A 43 -6.12 31.33 16.64
N ALA A 44 -6.84 32.32 16.11
CA ALA A 44 -7.41 32.30 14.75
C ALA A 44 -6.41 31.82 13.67
N ARG A 45 -5.14 32.23 13.77
CA ARG A 45 -4.07 31.81 12.85
C ARG A 45 -3.80 30.30 12.92
N MET A 46 -3.74 29.74 14.12
CA MET A 46 -3.45 28.32 14.32
C MET A 46 -4.67 27.45 14.03
N THR A 47 -5.90 27.95 14.21
CA THR A 47 -7.12 27.29 13.71
C THR A 47 -7.11 27.20 12.18
N SER A 48 -6.76 28.27 11.46
CA SER A 48 -6.62 28.22 9.99
C SER A 48 -5.56 27.21 9.54
N VAL A 49 -4.40 27.17 10.22
CA VAL A 49 -3.35 26.17 9.93
C VAL A 49 -3.86 24.74 10.17
N LEU A 50 -4.55 24.49 11.28
CA LEU A 50 -5.11 23.17 11.59
C LEU A 50 -6.19 22.74 10.59
N VAL A 51 -7.04 23.66 10.13
CA VAL A 51 -8.04 23.38 9.09
C VAL A 51 -7.36 23.04 7.76
N ILE A 52 -6.37 23.83 7.32
CA ILE A 52 -5.63 23.54 6.08
C ILE A 52 -4.93 22.18 6.18
N LEU A 53 -4.24 21.93 7.29
CA LEU A 53 -3.56 20.65 7.53
C LEU A 53 -4.55 19.48 7.55
N GLY A 54 -5.72 19.67 8.15
CA GLY A 54 -6.80 18.69 8.15
C GLY A 54 -7.37 18.43 6.74
N LEU A 55 -7.52 19.46 5.91
CA LEU A 55 -8.01 19.32 4.54
C LEU A 55 -7.00 18.58 3.65
N ILE A 56 -5.71 18.87 3.84
CA ILE A 56 -4.61 18.14 3.20
C ILE A 56 -4.62 16.67 3.65
N GLY A 57 -4.68 16.42 4.97
CA GLY A 57 -4.71 15.06 5.50
C GLY A 57 -5.96 14.28 5.09
N GLY A 58 -7.13 14.93 5.08
CA GLY A 58 -8.40 14.34 4.68
C GLY A 58 -8.46 14.01 3.18
N SER A 59 -7.91 14.87 2.32
CA SER A 59 -7.84 14.58 0.88
C SER A 59 -6.86 13.44 0.56
N PHE A 60 -5.71 13.38 1.23
CA PHE A 60 -4.78 12.26 1.11
C PHE A 60 -5.43 10.94 1.57
N PHE A 61 -6.11 10.95 2.71
CA PHE A 61 -6.83 9.78 3.21
C PHE A 61 -7.95 9.32 2.25
N TYR A 62 -8.70 10.27 1.70
CA TYR A 62 -9.74 9.97 0.71
C TYR A 62 -9.15 9.36 -0.56
N GLY A 63 -8.00 9.86 -1.02
CA GLY A 63 -7.25 9.29 -2.14
C GLY A 63 -6.90 7.82 -1.90
N GLU A 64 -6.28 7.50 -0.77
CA GLU A 64 -5.88 6.12 -0.41
C GLU A 64 -7.08 5.15 -0.33
N VAL A 65 -8.20 5.61 0.22
CA VAL A 65 -9.43 4.81 0.35
C VAL A 65 -10.05 4.48 -1.01
N VAL A 66 -9.95 5.39 -1.98
CA VAL A 66 -10.48 5.18 -3.35
C VAL A 66 -9.52 4.35 -4.21
N ILE A 67 -8.20 4.57 -4.05
CA ILE A 67 -7.17 3.91 -4.86
C ILE A 67 -7.05 2.41 -4.52
N THR A 68 -7.12 2.05 -3.24
CA THR A 68 -6.83 0.69 -2.77
C THR A 68 -7.78 -0.38 -3.36
N PRO A 69 -9.11 -0.22 -3.35
CA PRO A 69 -10.01 -1.19 -3.97
C PRO A 69 -9.77 -1.31 -5.48
N ALA A 70 -9.47 -0.20 -6.15
CA ALA A 70 -9.21 -0.19 -7.59
C ALA A 70 -7.94 -0.98 -7.93
N ILE A 71 -6.82 -0.69 -7.25
CA ILE A 71 -5.56 -1.41 -7.47
C ILE A 71 -5.71 -2.89 -7.12
N SER A 72 -6.34 -3.21 -5.98
CA SER A 72 -6.50 -4.61 -5.55
C SER A 72 -7.33 -5.43 -6.54
N VAL A 73 -8.42 -4.88 -7.09
CA VAL A 73 -9.26 -5.60 -8.06
C VAL A 73 -8.55 -5.73 -9.41
N MET A 74 -7.90 -4.67 -9.89
CA MET A 74 -7.11 -4.74 -11.13
C MET A 74 -5.99 -5.77 -11.02
N SER A 75 -5.20 -5.75 -9.94
CA SER A 75 -4.13 -6.75 -9.73
C SER A 75 -4.65 -8.18 -9.62
N ALA A 76 -5.84 -8.40 -9.06
CA ALA A 76 -6.46 -9.72 -9.03
C ALA A 76 -6.83 -10.22 -10.43
N ILE A 77 -7.35 -9.33 -11.28
CA ILE A 77 -7.76 -9.68 -12.65
C ILE A 77 -6.55 -9.83 -13.57
N GLU A 78 -5.53 -8.97 -13.46
CA GLU A 78 -4.23 -9.13 -14.13
C GLU A 78 -3.57 -10.47 -13.78
N GLY A 79 -3.75 -10.95 -12.55
CA GLY A 79 -3.28 -12.28 -12.14
C GLY A 79 -3.85 -13.42 -12.98
N LEU A 80 -5.06 -13.26 -13.55
CA LEU A 80 -5.71 -14.26 -14.42
C LEU A 80 -5.10 -14.29 -15.83
N GLU A 81 -4.45 -13.21 -16.28
CA GLU A 81 -3.80 -13.12 -17.60
C GLU A 81 -2.72 -14.20 -17.78
N ILE A 82 -2.05 -14.59 -16.69
CA ILE A 82 -1.03 -15.65 -16.66
C ILE A 82 -1.58 -16.97 -17.24
N ILE A 83 -2.89 -17.21 -17.06
CA ILE A 83 -3.57 -18.45 -17.47
C ILE A 83 -4.38 -18.23 -18.75
N ALA A 84 -4.83 -17.00 -19.03
CA ALA A 84 -5.63 -16.66 -20.20
C ALA A 84 -5.20 -15.30 -20.81
N PRO A 85 -4.21 -15.30 -21.73
CA PRO A 85 -3.65 -14.06 -22.31
C PRO A 85 -4.66 -13.24 -23.13
N GLN A 86 -5.72 -13.87 -23.60
CA GLN A 86 -6.82 -13.23 -24.35
C GLN A 86 -7.69 -12.29 -23.52
N LEU A 87 -7.47 -12.20 -22.20
CA LEU A 87 -8.20 -11.29 -21.32
C LEU A 87 -7.65 -9.86 -21.30
N ASP A 88 -6.48 -9.57 -21.88
CA ASP A 88 -5.80 -8.26 -21.79
C ASP A 88 -6.75 -7.06 -22.06
N THR A 89 -7.47 -7.08 -23.18
CA THR A 89 -8.45 -6.03 -23.54
C THR A 89 -9.65 -5.95 -22.58
N TRP A 90 -9.96 -7.03 -21.88
CA TRP A 90 -11.11 -7.15 -20.98
C TRP A 90 -10.79 -6.87 -19.51
N ILE A 91 -9.51 -6.74 -19.12
CA ILE A 91 -9.09 -6.49 -17.73
C ILE A 91 -9.78 -5.25 -17.16
N VAL A 92 -9.70 -4.12 -17.88
CA VAL A 92 -10.27 -2.85 -17.41
C VAL A 92 -11.81 -2.90 -17.36
N PRO A 93 -12.54 -3.32 -18.40
CA PRO A 93 -14.00 -3.46 -18.33
C PRO A 93 -14.47 -4.38 -17.20
N ILE A 94 -13.84 -5.54 -17.01
CA ILE A 94 -14.20 -6.50 -15.96
C ILE A 94 -13.95 -5.88 -14.58
N SER A 95 -12.83 -5.17 -14.39
CA SER A 95 -12.51 -4.48 -13.13
C SER A 95 -13.59 -3.47 -12.75
N ILE A 96 -14.05 -2.67 -13.71
CA ILE A 96 -15.12 -1.68 -13.49
C ILE A 96 -16.44 -2.38 -13.09
N ILE A 97 -16.79 -3.48 -13.77
CA ILE A 97 -17.99 -4.26 -13.45
C ILE A 97 -17.91 -4.84 -12.03
N VAL A 98 -16.78 -5.46 -11.68
CA VAL A 98 -16.55 -6.06 -10.35
C VAL A 98 -16.61 -4.99 -9.26
N LEU A 99 -15.93 -3.86 -9.43
CA LEU A 99 -15.99 -2.75 -8.47
C LEU A 99 -17.42 -2.22 -8.31
N THR A 100 -18.12 -1.98 -9.42
CA THR A 100 -19.50 -1.49 -9.40
C THR A 100 -20.40 -2.46 -8.63
N LEU A 101 -20.29 -3.76 -8.91
CA LEU A 101 -21.07 -4.79 -8.22
C LEU A 101 -20.75 -4.83 -6.72
N LEU A 102 -19.47 -4.76 -6.35
CA LEU A 102 -19.04 -4.75 -4.94
C LEU A 102 -19.64 -3.55 -4.20
N PHE A 103 -19.56 -2.34 -4.76
CA PHE A 103 -20.16 -1.14 -4.15
C PHE A 103 -21.69 -1.20 -4.09
N VAL A 104 -22.35 -1.79 -5.10
CA VAL A 104 -23.81 -1.99 -5.11
C VAL A 104 -24.28 -3.03 -4.08
N ILE A 105 -23.45 -4.00 -3.72
CA ILE A 105 -23.78 -4.92 -2.63
C ILE A 105 -23.54 -4.25 -1.28
N GLN A 106 -22.47 -3.45 -1.15
CA GLN A 106 -22.13 -2.74 0.09
C GLN A 106 -23.19 -1.73 0.56
N LYS A 107 -23.97 -1.10 -0.35
CA LYS A 107 -25.06 -0.19 0.05
C LYS A 107 -26.16 -0.86 0.88
N HIS A 108 -26.31 -2.18 0.81
CA HIS A 108 -27.31 -2.93 1.59
C HIS A 108 -26.80 -3.34 2.98
N GLY A 109 -25.62 -2.86 3.38
CA GLY A 109 -25.03 -3.09 4.69
C GLY A 109 -23.74 -3.91 4.61
N THR A 110 -22.71 -3.44 5.32
CA THR A 110 -21.40 -4.09 5.42
C THR A 110 -21.45 -5.49 6.04
N GLY A 111 -22.45 -5.75 6.89
CA GLY A 111 -22.66 -7.05 7.52
C GLY A 111 -22.99 -8.18 6.55
N MET A 112 -23.66 -7.89 5.42
CA MET A 112 -23.99 -8.90 4.41
C MET A 112 -22.75 -9.30 3.59
N VAL A 113 -21.92 -8.32 3.23
CA VAL A 113 -20.62 -8.57 2.59
C VAL A 113 -19.73 -9.38 3.51
N GLY A 114 -19.66 -9.03 4.79
CA GLY A 114 -18.88 -9.78 5.79
C GLY A 114 -19.29 -11.26 5.88
N LYS A 115 -20.59 -11.57 5.84
CA LYS A 115 -21.09 -12.95 5.87
C LYS A 115 -20.74 -13.74 4.61
N LEU A 116 -20.71 -13.10 3.45
CA LEU A 116 -20.33 -13.75 2.18
C LEU A 116 -18.82 -13.98 2.07
N PHE A 117 -18.02 -13.01 2.52
CA PHE A 117 -16.56 -13.07 2.45
C PHE A 117 -15.94 -13.94 3.55
N ALA A 118 -16.57 -14.06 4.72
CA ALA A 118 -16.02 -14.83 5.83
C ALA A 118 -15.72 -16.31 5.49
N PRO A 119 -16.60 -17.08 4.81
CA PRO A 119 -16.28 -18.44 4.39
C PRO A 119 -15.12 -18.51 3.39
N ILE A 120 -15.05 -17.57 2.44
CA ILE A 120 -13.97 -17.50 1.45
C ILE A 120 -12.64 -17.25 2.13
N MET A 121 -12.61 -16.30 3.08
CA MET A 121 -11.42 -16.01 3.89
C MET A 121 -11.01 -17.21 4.75
N LEU A 122 -11.97 -17.93 5.34
CA LEU A 122 -11.69 -19.13 6.13
C LEU A 122 -11.01 -20.19 5.27
N ILE A 123 -11.56 -20.48 4.09
CA ILE A 123 -10.97 -21.45 3.14
C ILE A 123 -9.56 -21.02 2.75
N TRP A 124 -9.37 -19.74 2.43
CA TRP A 124 -8.07 -19.18 2.06
C TRP A 124 -7.04 -19.29 3.19
N PHE A 125 -7.41 -18.94 4.42
CA PHE A 125 -6.55 -19.08 5.59
C PHE A 125 -6.22 -20.54 5.90
N LEU A 126 -7.18 -21.46 5.76
CA LEU A 126 -6.93 -22.89 5.92
C LEU A 126 -5.95 -23.42 4.87
N LEU A 127 -6.10 -23.00 3.61
CA LEU A 127 -5.15 -23.33 2.54
C LEU A 127 -3.75 -22.81 2.87
N LEU A 128 -3.62 -21.55 3.29
CA LEU A 128 -2.34 -20.99 3.71
C LEU A 128 -1.76 -21.71 4.93
N ALA A 129 -2.59 -22.10 5.90
CA ALA A 129 -2.14 -22.84 7.07
C ALA A 129 -1.58 -24.21 6.70
N VAL A 130 -2.26 -24.96 5.81
CA VAL A 130 -1.80 -26.26 5.33
C VAL A 130 -0.51 -26.14 4.51
N LEU A 131 -0.46 -25.19 3.57
CA LEU A 131 0.73 -24.95 2.75
C LEU A 131 1.90 -24.44 3.60
N GLY A 132 1.63 -23.57 4.56
CA GLY A 132 2.59 -23.06 5.53
C GLY A 132 3.14 -24.17 6.43
N ALA A 133 2.27 -25.03 6.98
CA ALA A 133 2.67 -26.17 7.80
C ALA A 133 3.55 -27.15 7.01
N ARG A 134 3.20 -27.43 5.75
CA ARG A 134 4.03 -28.24 4.84
C ARG A 134 5.40 -27.60 4.61
N SER A 135 5.45 -26.29 4.42
CA SER A 135 6.71 -25.55 4.23
C SER A 135 7.59 -25.57 5.48
N ILE A 136 7.00 -25.41 6.67
CA ILE A 136 7.69 -25.49 7.96
C ILE A 136 8.25 -26.90 8.19
N TYR A 137 7.47 -27.94 7.86
CA TYR A 137 7.95 -29.32 7.96
C TYR A 137 9.14 -29.59 7.03
N ALA A 138 9.10 -29.04 5.80
CA ALA A 138 10.20 -29.18 4.86
C ALA A 138 11.45 -28.37 5.25
N ASN A 139 11.30 -27.22 5.91
CA ASN A 139 12.39 -26.32 6.30
C ASN A 139 12.19 -25.82 7.74
N PRO A 140 12.54 -26.63 8.76
CA PRO A 140 12.37 -26.25 10.16
C PRO A 140 13.22 -25.05 10.58
N GLU A 141 14.29 -24.74 9.84
CA GLU A 141 15.14 -23.56 10.04
C GLU A 141 14.36 -22.24 9.97
N VAL A 142 13.20 -22.22 9.28
CA VAL A 142 12.32 -21.05 9.22
C VAL A 142 11.85 -20.62 10.62
N LEU A 143 11.73 -21.54 11.58
CA LEU A 143 11.35 -21.23 12.96
C LEU A 143 12.41 -20.39 13.68
N GLN A 144 13.68 -20.44 13.25
CA GLN A 144 14.71 -19.56 13.80
C GLN A 144 14.44 -18.08 13.49
N ALA A 145 13.60 -17.78 12.49
CA ALA A 145 13.16 -16.42 12.21
C ALA A 145 12.35 -15.80 13.38
N LEU A 146 11.74 -16.62 14.24
CA LEU A 146 11.04 -16.15 15.43
C LEU A 146 11.99 -15.61 16.49
N ASN A 147 13.26 -16.00 16.49
CA ASN A 147 14.21 -15.53 17.49
C ASN A 147 14.63 -14.06 17.19
N PRO A 148 14.34 -13.09 18.08
CA PRO A 148 14.65 -11.68 17.87
C PRO A 148 16.15 -11.40 17.90
N TYR A 149 16.95 -12.30 18.46
CA TYR A 149 18.41 -12.20 18.49
C TYR A 149 18.98 -11.98 17.08
N TRP A 150 18.49 -12.73 16.08
CA TRP A 150 18.97 -12.60 14.70
C TRP A 150 18.62 -11.26 14.07
N ALA A 151 17.47 -10.68 14.39
CA ALA A 151 17.09 -9.36 13.93
C ALA A 151 18.00 -8.27 14.53
N VAL A 152 18.25 -8.33 15.84
CA VAL A 152 19.11 -7.37 16.55
C VAL A 152 20.56 -7.50 16.08
N HIS A 153 21.07 -8.72 15.98
CA HIS A 153 22.43 -8.99 15.50
C HIS A 153 22.65 -8.46 14.08
N PHE A 154 21.69 -8.70 13.17
CA PHE A 154 21.75 -8.17 11.82
C PHE A 154 21.72 -6.64 11.79
N PHE A 155 20.89 -6.02 12.64
CA PHE A 155 20.79 -4.56 12.75
C PHE A 155 22.08 -3.92 13.26
N LEU A 156 22.72 -4.55 14.24
CA LEU A 156 23.96 -4.05 14.84
C LEU A 156 25.17 -4.23 13.93
N GLN A 157 25.25 -5.34 13.19
CA GLN A 157 26.32 -5.58 12.24
C GLN A 157 26.18 -4.76 10.94
N TYR A 158 24.96 -4.67 10.39
CA TYR A 158 24.74 -4.11 9.05
C TYR A 158 23.79 -2.91 9.10
N LYS A 159 24.21 -1.82 9.78
CA LYS A 159 23.36 -0.64 10.02
C LYS A 159 22.76 -0.02 8.74
N THR A 160 23.56 0.24 7.72
CA THR A 160 23.10 0.89 6.47
C THR A 160 22.17 -0.02 5.66
N VAL A 161 22.55 -1.30 5.50
CA VAL A 161 21.73 -2.29 4.76
C VAL A 161 20.43 -2.56 5.50
N SER A 162 20.47 -2.64 6.82
CA SER A 162 19.27 -2.78 7.65
C SER A 162 18.36 -1.58 7.46
N PHE A 163 18.87 -0.35 7.45
CA PHE A 163 18.07 0.86 7.20
C PHE A 163 17.36 0.82 5.83
N ILE A 164 18.05 0.39 4.78
CA ILE A 164 17.43 0.26 3.45
C ILE A 164 16.38 -0.87 3.45
N ALA A 165 16.69 -2.01 4.09
CA ALA A 165 15.77 -3.12 4.22
C ALA A 165 14.50 -2.73 4.99
N LEU A 166 14.61 -1.87 6.01
CA LEU A 166 13.46 -1.29 6.71
C LEU A 166 12.54 -0.54 5.75
N GLY A 167 13.10 0.33 4.91
CA GLY A 167 12.34 1.08 3.90
C GLY A 167 11.62 0.15 2.92
N ALA A 168 12.31 -0.90 2.45
CA ALA A 168 11.74 -1.90 1.54
C ALA A 168 10.58 -2.70 2.19
N VAL A 169 10.69 -3.05 3.48
CA VAL A 169 9.62 -3.74 4.21
C VAL A 169 8.42 -2.82 4.41
N VAL A 170 8.63 -1.54 4.73
CA VAL A 170 7.51 -0.59 4.85
C VAL A 170 6.75 -0.43 3.52
N LEU A 171 7.48 -0.33 2.40
CA LEU A 171 6.89 -0.22 1.06
C LEU A 171 6.10 -1.45 0.64
N SER A 172 6.53 -2.65 1.07
CA SER A 172 5.82 -3.89 0.73
C SER A 172 4.52 -4.04 1.51
N ILE A 173 4.45 -3.56 2.75
CA ILE A 173 3.21 -3.55 3.57
C ILE A 173 2.15 -2.62 2.98
N THR A 174 2.56 -1.44 2.51
CA THR A 174 1.64 -0.44 1.94
C THR A 174 1.14 -0.81 0.54
N GLY A 175 1.41 -2.03 0.05
CA GLY A 175 0.89 -2.50 -1.23
C GLY A 175 1.51 -1.78 -2.44
N GLY A 176 2.71 -1.21 -2.30
CA GLY A 176 3.48 -0.60 -3.40
C GLY A 176 3.99 -1.63 -4.41
N GLY A 177 3.12 -2.53 -4.88
CA GLY A 177 3.43 -3.59 -5.84
C GLY A 177 3.74 -3.08 -7.25
N SER A 178 3.38 -1.83 -7.57
CA SER A 178 3.63 -1.21 -8.87
C SER A 178 5.10 -0.76 -9.07
N ALA A 179 5.90 -0.64 -8.00
CA ALA A 179 7.33 -0.32 -8.13
C ALA A 179 8.20 -1.56 -8.38
N VAL A 180 7.89 -2.69 -7.73
CA VAL A 180 8.68 -3.93 -7.87
C VAL A 180 8.36 -4.68 -9.17
N ARG A 181 7.16 -4.50 -9.74
CA ARG A 181 6.77 -5.14 -11.00
C ARG A 181 7.25 -4.40 -12.27
N ARG A 182 7.98 -3.29 -12.15
CA ARG A 182 8.45 -2.50 -13.32
C ARG A 182 9.93 -2.67 -13.69
N TYR A 183 10.63 -3.60 -13.05
CA TYR A 183 11.98 -4.02 -13.44
C TYR A 183 12.02 -5.51 -13.80
N GLY A 184 11.34 -5.87 -14.89
CA GLY A 184 11.56 -7.10 -15.65
C GLY A 184 11.93 -6.72 -17.09
N PRO A 185 12.83 -7.47 -17.76
CA PRO A 185 13.51 -7.00 -18.96
C PRO A 185 12.56 -6.96 -20.18
N LEU A 186 12.51 -5.79 -20.82
CA LEU A 186 12.15 -5.55 -22.23
C LEU A 186 10.90 -6.28 -22.79
N ARG A 187 9.80 -5.53 -22.91
CA ARG A 187 8.94 -5.62 -24.12
C ARG A 187 8.94 -4.27 -24.84
N GLN A 188 9.67 -4.25 -25.95
CA GLN A 188 9.51 -3.29 -27.03
C GLN A 188 8.14 -3.51 -27.68
N THR A 189 7.27 -2.51 -27.61
CA THR A 189 6.46 -2.04 -28.74
C THR A 189 5.94 -0.65 -28.36
N ALA A 190 6.57 0.36 -28.93
CA ALA A 190 6.12 1.74 -28.84
C ALA A 190 4.92 1.94 -29.77
N ASP A 191 3.75 2.21 -29.21
CA ASP A 191 2.58 2.74 -29.93
C ASP A 191 2.58 4.29 -29.77
N PRO A 192 2.58 5.07 -30.88
CA PRO A 192 2.53 6.53 -30.83
C PRO A 192 1.24 7.09 -30.18
N ARG A 193 0.20 6.29 -29.95
CA ARG A 193 -1.03 6.73 -29.24
C ARG A 193 -0.88 6.78 -27.71
N CYS A 194 0.14 6.14 -27.15
CA CYS A 194 0.43 6.15 -25.70
C CYS A 194 1.22 7.38 -25.21
N LEU A 195 1.58 8.31 -26.11
CA LEU A 195 2.45 9.45 -25.81
C LEU A 195 1.75 10.55 -24.97
N VAL A 196 0.43 10.68 -25.07
CA VAL A 196 -0.36 11.67 -24.31
C VAL A 196 -0.61 11.18 -22.86
N LEU A 197 -0.83 9.89 -22.66
CA LEU A 197 -0.96 9.28 -21.32
C LEU A 197 0.39 9.17 -20.60
N ARG A 198 1.50 8.99 -21.33
CA ARG A 198 2.84 9.09 -20.73
C ARG A 198 3.18 10.48 -20.23
N ARG A 199 2.69 11.56 -20.85
CA ARG A 199 2.89 12.93 -20.35
C ARG A 199 2.14 13.21 -19.05
N ALA A 200 0.93 12.70 -18.89
CA ALA A 200 0.18 12.84 -17.63
C ALA A 200 0.86 12.10 -16.46
N ALA A 201 1.49 10.95 -16.73
CA ALA A 201 2.23 10.20 -15.72
C ALA A 201 3.59 10.84 -15.36
N LEU A 202 4.23 11.56 -16.28
CA LEU A 202 5.52 12.22 -16.05
C LEU A 202 5.40 13.51 -15.22
N VAL A 203 4.27 14.22 -15.27
CA VAL A 203 4.03 15.42 -14.45
C VAL A 203 4.03 15.08 -12.94
N GLY A 204 3.65 13.86 -12.56
CA GLY A 204 3.73 13.40 -11.16
C GLY A 204 5.15 13.07 -10.69
N ALA A 205 6.05 12.70 -11.60
CA ALA A 205 7.43 12.34 -11.26
C ALA A 205 8.34 13.56 -11.10
N GLU A 206 8.08 14.63 -11.85
CA GLU A 206 8.78 15.92 -11.73
C GLU A 206 8.49 16.64 -10.40
N LEU A 207 7.34 16.36 -9.77
CA LEU A 207 6.93 17.02 -8.51
C LEU A 207 7.67 16.47 -7.27
N PHE A 208 8.27 15.28 -7.35
CA PHE A 208 8.86 14.59 -6.19
C PHE A 208 10.40 14.44 -6.27
N TRP A 209 11.03 14.73 -7.41
CA TRP A 209 12.49 14.66 -7.57
C TRP A 209 13.03 15.84 -8.39
N PRO A 210 13.14 17.05 -7.79
CA PRO A 210 13.69 18.20 -8.48
C PRO A 210 15.22 18.13 -8.40
N GLY A 211 15.88 17.54 -9.39
CA GLY A 211 17.34 17.49 -9.33
C GLY A 211 18.12 16.86 -10.46
N ARG A 212 17.54 16.60 -11.65
CA ARG A 212 18.32 15.98 -12.73
C ARG A 212 18.14 16.55 -14.15
N ALA A 213 17.71 17.81 -14.28
CA ALA A 213 17.54 18.46 -15.58
C ALA A 213 18.66 19.46 -15.95
N ALA A 214 19.93 19.17 -15.65
CA ALA A 214 21.03 20.11 -15.94
C ALA A 214 22.33 19.48 -16.48
N ALA A 215 22.28 18.29 -17.10
CA ALA A 215 23.51 17.62 -17.56
C ALA A 215 23.54 17.20 -19.05
N GLU A 216 22.56 17.53 -19.88
CA GLU A 216 22.61 17.21 -21.31
C GLU A 216 22.11 18.40 -22.14
N ALA A 217 22.99 19.38 -22.36
CA ALA A 217 22.92 20.28 -23.49
C ALA A 217 24.00 19.82 -24.50
N PRO A 218 23.64 19.36 -25.70
CA PRO A 218 24.62 19.01 -26.73
C PRO A 218 25.28 20.28 -27.28
N GLY A 219 26.61 20.24 -27.35
CA GLY A 219 27.44 21.27 -27.97
C GLY A 219 27.09 21.45 -29.44
N SER A 220 27.14 22.71 -29.85
CA SER A 220 27.04 23.21 -31.21
C SER A 220 28.26 22.81 -32.04
N ASP A 221 28.00 22.13 -33.16
CA ASP A 221 28.71 22.33 -34.43
C ASP A 221 27.69 22.79 -35.46
#